data_AF-C3YBQ2-F1
#
_entry.id   AF-C3YBQ2-F1
#
_cell.length_a   1.000
_cell.length_b   1.000
_cell.length_c   1.000
_cell.angle_alpha   90.00
_cell.angle_beta   90.00
_cell.angle_gamma   90.00
#
_symmetry.space_group_name_H-M   'P 1'
#
loop_
_entity.id
_entity.type
_entity.pdbx_description
1 polymer ?
#
loop_
_entity_poly.entity_id
_entity_poly.type
_entity_poly.pdbx_seq_one_letter_code
_entity_poly.pdbx_strand_id
1 'polypeptide(L)'
;MGKTGKQTFFVTGDVYGVFCCCFCDFGDEFEVRDATGEEPKEVFVAKVTKASPGVVTCLENRMHGFETGDVVTFKEVTGMDALNGTSHKISVISSYAFSICDTTDEKYQPYKHGGIARQVKVPTTVNFDSLEKQLTSPNLLIVDFAKMQAPSTVHLGMWALHMFQKEHSRLPKPGNSDDAAKLLEFAQSLNSKMHEKVEDVDSRLLKWLSYTAQGCFAPLTAAMGGILAQEVLKALTGKFTPLKQWLYMDSVEVCQDLESKLGSLQPKGDRNDALRMCIGEELLKKLASLKLFMVGCGAIGCEMLKNYALMGIASAENGMITITDNDLIEKSNLNRQFLFRPHHIRQPKSTTAAASALEINPDLHIDPHQHKVCPDTEEKVYNDTFFESQDLCVNALDNVEARRYMD
;
A
#
# COMPACT_ATOMS: atom_id res chain seq x y z
N MET A 1 -14.81 13.70 34.90
CA MET A 1 -14.65 14.94 34.13
C MET A 1 -14.42 14.55 32.68
N GLY A 2 -15.48 14.54 31.88
CA GLY A 2 -15.39 14.19 30.46
C GLY A 2 -14.62 15.26 29.73
N LYS A 3 -13.44 14.91 29.18
CA LYS A 3 -12.80 15.74 28.17
C LYS A 3 -13.67 15.67 26.92
N THR A 4 -14.61 16.60 26.79
CA THR A 4 -15.19 17.01 25.51
C THR A 4 -14.14 17.77 24.69
N GLY A 5 -12.95 17.19 24.55
CA GLY A 5 -11.95 17.63 23.59
C GLY A 5 -12.28 16.96 22.26
N LYS A 6 -12.21 17.70 21.15
CA LYS A 6 -12.31 17.08 19.83
C LYS A 6 -11.22 16.02 19.72
N GLN A 7 -11.61 14.76 19.56
CA GLN A 7 -10.67 13.68 19.22
C GLN A 7 -9.98 14.09 17.91
N THR A 8 -8.66 14.20 17.96
CA THR A 8 -7.84 14.60 16.82
C THR A 8 -6.99 13.40 16.45
N PHE A 9 -7.13 12.94 15.22
CA PHE A 9 -6.31 11.87 14.67
C PHE A 9 -5.05 12.48 14.05
N PHE A 10 -3.90 11.89 14.33
CA PHE A 10 -2.62 12.32 13.80
C PHE A 10 -2.08 11.29 12.81
N VAL A 11 -1.69 11.77 11.63
CA VAL A 11 -0.99 11.00 10.62
C VAL A 11 0.15 11.86 10.10
N THR A 12 1.33 11.29 9.96
CA THR A 12 2.47 11.93 9.28
C THR A 12 3.15 10.94 8.36
N GLY A 13 3.79 11.44 7.31
CA GLY A 13 4.68 10.62 6.49
C GLY A 13 5.60 11.47 5.65
N ASP A 14 6.79 10.94 5.44
CA ASP A 14 7.91 11.62 4.81
C ASP A 14 8.56 10.71 3.76
N VAL A 15 9.14 11.33 2.74
CA VAL A 15 9.97 10.65 1.73
C VAL A 15 11.32 11.37 1.71
N TYR A 16 12.38 10.63 1.99
CA TYR A 16 13.76 11.10 1.93
C TYR A 16 14.52 10.22 0.95
N GLY A 17 14.68 10.72 -0.28
CA GLY A 17 15.33 9.99 -1.34
C GLY A 17 14.60 8.70 -1.69
N VAL A 18 15.29 7.58 -1.45
CA VAL A 18 14.80 6.21 -1.68
C VAL A 18 14.25 5.54 -0.43
N PHE A 19 13.95 6.33 0.62
CA PHE A 19 13.32 5.88 1.85
C PHE A 19 12.04 6.65 2.10
N CYS A 20 11.06 6.01 2.74
CA CYS A 20 9.88 6.70 3.22
C CYS A 20 9.38 6.09 4.53
N CYS A 21 8.65 6.90 5.28
CA CYS A 21 8.01 6.47 6.51
C CYS A 21 6.60 7.04 6.64
N CYS A 22 5.76 6.37 7.41
CA CYS A 22 4.57 6.98 7.97
C CYS A 22 4.34 6.55 9.41
N PHE A 23 3.64 7.42 10.14
CA PHE A 23 3.21 7.21 11.50
C PHE A 23 1.73 7.55 11.68
N CYS A 24 1.01 6.74 12.47
CA CYS A 24 -0.38 6.96 12.83
C CYS A 24 -0.57 6.93 14.35
N ASP A 25 -1.30 7.91 14.87
CA ASP A 25 -1.79 7.97 16.25
C ASP A 25 -3.25 8.41 16.26
N PHE A 26 -4.16 7.47 16.52
CA PHE A 26 -5.61 7.72 16.57
C PHE A 26 -6.15 7.84 18.01
N GLY A 27 -5.25 7.97 18.99
CA GLY A 27 -5.55 8.13 20.40
C GLY A 27 -5.71 6.83 21.18
N ASP A 28 -6.00 6.99 22.47
CA ASP A 28 -5.98 5.90 23.45
C ASP A 28 -7.13 4.89 23.29
N GLU A 29 -8.22 5.28 22.63
CA GLU A 29 -9.44 4.47 22.48
C GLU A 29 -10.04 4.63 21.07
N PHE A 30 -9.37 4.08 20.05
CA PHE A 30 -9.88 4.10 18.68
C PHE A 30 -10.77 2.89 18.39
N GLU A 31 -12.03 3.11 18.04
CA GLU A 31 -12.97 2.04 17.70
C GLU A 31 -12.83 1.62 16.22
N VAL A 32 -12.44 0.36 16.00
CA VAL A 32 -12.45 -0.28 14.68
C VAL A 32 -13.73 -1.10 14.55
N ARG A 33 -14.64 -0.70 13.66
CA ARG A 33 -15.95 -1.32 13.46
C ARG A 33 -15.92 -2.53 12.53
N ASP A 34 -14.98 -2.53 11.59
CA ASP A 34 -14.78 -3.60 10.64
C ASP A 34 -13.29 -3.69 10.31
N ALA A 35 -12.58 -4.59 10.99
CA ALA A 35 -11.13 -4.72 10.87
C ALA A 35 -10.66 -5.17 9.47
N THR A 36 -11.49 -5.92 8.75
CA THR A 36 -11.07 -6.66 7.54
C THR A 36 -11.65 -6.06 6.26
N GLY A 37 -12.83 -5.46 6.31
CA GLY A 37 -13.60 -5.10 5.12
C GLY A 37 -14.31 -6.27 4.42
N GLU A 38 -13.97 -7.50 4.77
CA GLU A 38 -14.62 -8.72 4.29
C GLU A 38 -16.09 -8.78 4.71
N GLU A 39 -16.96 -9.15 3.77
CA GLU A 39 -18.38 -9.33 4.04
C GLU A 39 -18.61 -10.41 5.12
N PRO A 40 -19.60 -10.25 6.01
CA PRO A 40 -19.88 -11.25 7.04
C PRO A 40 -20.22 -12.61 6.42
N LYS A 41 -19.44 -13.63 6.78
CA LYS A 41 -19.61 -15.02 6.31
C LYS A 41 -20.95 -15.58 6.79
N GLU A 42 -21.59 -16.41 5.98
CA GLU A 42 -22.87 -17.05 6.28
C GLU A 42 -22.85 -18.53 5.90
N VAL A 43 -23.36 -19.40 6.78
CA VAL A 43 -23.40 -20.85 6.56
C VAL A 43 -24.71 -21.47 7.04
N PHE A 44 -25.15 -22.52 6.35
CA PHE A 44 -26.34 -23.30 6.74
C PHE A 44 -25.98 -24.34 7.80
N VAL A 45 -26.84 -24.44 8.82
CA VAL A 45 -26.71 -25.38 9.92
C VAL A 45 -27.36 -26.71 9.56
N ALA A 46 -26.60 -27.80 9.67
CA ALA A 46 -27.12 -29.17 9.52
C ALA A 46 -27.51 -29.79 10.86
N LYS A 47 -26.80 -29.45 11.94
CA LYS A 47 -27.05 -30.00 13.26
C LYS A 47 -26.53 -29.07 14.34
N VAL A 48 -27.23 -29.02 15.48
CA VAL A 48 -26.72 -28.47 16.74
C VAL A 48 -26.82 -29.53 17.83
N THR A 49 -25.73 -29.82 18.53
CA THR A 49 -25.75 -30.76 19.66
C THR A 49 -26.24 -30.07 20.93
N LYS A 50 -26.94 -30.83 21.79
CA LYS A 50 -27.31 -30.39 23.14
C LYS A 50 -26.20 -30.83 24.12
N ALA A 51 -25.14 -30.03 24.23
CA ALA A 51 -23.92 -30.35 24.98
C ALA A 51 -23.22 -29.09 25.54
N SER A 52 -22.16 -29.29 26.31
CA SER A 52 -21.29 -28.22 26.84
C SER A 52 -19.83 -28.48 26.43
N PRO A 53 -19.27 -27.72 25.46
CA PRO A 53 -19.94 -26.73 24.63
C PRO A 53 -20.89 -27.36 23.60
N GLY A 54 -21.91 -26.62 23.16
CA GLY A 54 -22.74 -27.02 22.02
C GLY A 54 -21.90 -27.01 20.74
N VAL A 55 -22.14 -27.97 19.85
CA VAL A 55 -21.42 -28.10 18.57
C VAL A 55 -22.38 -27.91 17.42
N VAL A 56 -22.04 -26.98 16.53
CA VAL A 56 -22.75 -26.73 15.29
C VAL A 56 -22.01 -27.44 14.16
N THR A 57 -22.73 -28.26 13.41
CA THR A 57 -22.25 -28.89 12.17
C THR A 57 -22.91 -28.19 10.99
N CYS A 58 -22.10 -27.79 10.02
CA CYS A 58 -22.53 -27.11 8.80
C CYS A 58 -23.04 -28.12 7.77
N LEU A 59 -23.88 -27.67 6.83
CA LEU A 59 -24.35 -28.48 5.70
C LEU A 59 -23.17 -29.02 4.88
N GLU A 60 -23.29 -30.26 4.40
CA GLU A 60 -22.25 -30.94 3.62
C GLU A 60 -21.82 -30.10 2.39
N ASN A 61 -20.54 -30.19 2.04
CA ASN A 61 -19.88 -29.48 0.92
C ASN A 61 -19.77 -27.95 1.01
N ARG A 62 -20.05 -27.33 2.17
CA ARG A 62 -19.72 -25.90 2.41
C ARG A 62 -18.86 -25.72 3.65
N MET A 63 -17.62 -25.31 3.45
CA MET A 63 -16.77 -24.85 4.55
C MET A 63 -17.32 -23.53 5.10
N HIS A 64 -17.38 -23.39 6.43
CA HIS A 64 -17.92 -22.16 7.03
C HIS A 64 -16.97 -20.97 6.92
N GLY A 65 -15.67 -21.21 6.80
CA GLY A 65 -14.65 -20.16 6.69
C GLY A 65 -14.46 -19.29 7.93
N PHE A 66 -15.23 -19.46 9.00
CA PHE A 66 -15.00 -18.78 10.28
C PHE A 66 -13.65 -19.13 10.93
N GLU A 67 -13.23 -18.27 11.86
CA GLU A 67 -12.02 -18.40 12.68
C GLU A 67 -12.37 -18.49 14.18
N THR A 68 -11.49 -19.11 14.97
CA THR A 68 -11.68 -19.18 16.43
C THR A 68 -11.64 -17.76 17.02
N GLY A 69 -12.69 -17.40 17.74
CA GLY A 69 -12.87 -16.07 18.30
C GLY A 69 -13.90 -15.21 17.56
N ASP A 70 -14.34 -15.63 16.37
CA ASP A 70 -15.46 -15.01 15.68
C ASP A 70 -16.74 -15.05 16.54
N VAL A 71 -17.64 -14.12 16.27
CA VAL A 71 -18.99 -14.10 16.84
C VAL A 71 -19.99 -14.39 15.73
N VAL A 72 -20.93 -15.30 15.97
CA VAL A 72 -21.99 -15.64 15.03
C VAL A 72 -23.37 -15.44 15.64
N THR A 73 -24.34 -15.04 14.83
CA THR A 73 -25.75 -15.01 15.19
C THR A 73 -26.54 -16.05 14.41
N PHE A 74 -27.58 -16.60 15.02
CA PHE A 74 -28.41 -17.65 14.42
C PHE A 74 -29.78 -17.12 13.98
N LYS A 75 -30.30 -17.67 12.89
CA LYS A 75 -31.68 -17.48 12.42
C LYS A 75 -32.25 -18.78 11.90
N GLU A 76 -33.57 -18.94 11.95
CA GLU A 76 -34.29 -20.08 11.37
C GLU A 76 -33.87 -21.47 11.90
N VAL A 77 -33.23 -21.53 13.07
CA VAL A 77 -32.93 -22.79 13.76
C VAL A 77 -34.22 -23.32 14.36
N THR A 78 -34.72 -24.46 13.86
CA THR A 78 -35.96 -25.06 14.35
C THR A 78 -35.67 -26.11 15.41
N GLY A 79 -36.42 -26.08 16.51
CA GLY A 79 -36.30 -27.03 17.61
C GLY A 79 -35.28 -26.64 18.67
N MET A 80 -34.36 -25.72 18.37
CA MET A 80 -33.51 -25.04 19.35
C MET A 80 -33.70 -23.52 19.23
N ASP A 81 -34.96 -23.08 19.26
CA ASP A 81 -35.39 -21.74 18.84
C ASP A 81 -34.78 -20.61 19.70
N ALA A 82 -34.39 -20.90 20.94
CA ALA A 82 -33.70 -19.98 21.83
C ALA A 82 -32.32 -19.51 21.31
N LEU A 83 -31.75 -20.18 20.30
CA LEU A 83 -30.55 -19.69 19.62
C LEU A 83 -30.85 -18.53 18.66
N ASN A 84 -32.06 -18.46 18.11
CA ASN A 84 -32.38 -17.47 17.08
C ASN A 84 -32.30 -16.04 17.64
N GLY A 85 -31.61 -15.15 16.92
CA GLY A 85 -31.40 -13.75 17.31
C GLY A 85 -30.37 -13.53 18.41
N THR A 86 -29.70 -14.58 18.88
CA THR A 86 -28.61 -14.48 19.88
C THR A 86 -27.24 -14.56 19.20
N SER A 87 -26.21 -14.00 19.83
CA SER A 87 -24.83 -13.97 19.32
C SER A 87 -23.89 -14.75 20.22
N HIS A 88 -23.01 -15.55 19.63
CA HIS A 88 -22.13 -16.47 20.34
C HIS A 88 -20.71 -16.40 19.82
N LYS A 89 -19.73 -16.31 20.73
CA LYS A 89 -18.32 -16.50 20.37
C LYS A 89 -18.07 -17.97 20.07
N ILE A 90 -17.32 -18.24 19.00
CA ILE A 90 -17.11 -19.61 18.52
C ILE A 90 -15.65 -20.06 18.64
N SER A 91 -15.46 -21.38 18.68
CA SER A 91 -14.16 -22.01 18.48
C SER A 91 -14.26 -23.04 17.36
N VAL A 92 -13.38 -22.94 16.36
CA VAL A 92 -13.38 -23.84 15.20
C VAL A 92 -12.89 -25.22 15.63
N ILE A 93 -13.64 -26.27 15.26
CA ILE A 93 -13.29 -27.68 15.49
C ILE A 93 -12.74 -28.30 14.20
N SER A 94 -13.37 -28.00 13.06
CA SER A 94 -12.95 -28.40 11.71
C SER A 94 -13.52 -27.42 10.70
N SER A 95 -13.22 -27.54 9.40
CA SER A 95 -13.79 -26.66 8.36
C SER A 95 -15.33 -26.72 8.25
N TYR A 96 -15.98 -27.68 8.92
CA TYR A 96 -17.41 -27.95 8.85
C TYR A 96 -18.10 -27.89 10.22
N ALA A 97 -17.35 -27.64 11.30
CA ALA A 97 -17.91 -27.65 12.64
C ALA A 97 -17.21 -26.66 13.57
N PHE A 98 -17.99 -26.03 14.42
CA PHE A 98 -17.51 -25.10 15.44
C PHE A 98 -18.34 -25.26 16.73
N SER A 99 -17.72 -24.96 17.87
CA SER A 99 -18.42 -24.91 19.15
C SER A 99 -18.96 -23.53 19.45
N ILE A 100 -20.03 -23.49 20.24
CA ILE A 100 -20.70 -22.28 20.74
C ILE A 100 -20.81 -22.35 22.29
N CYS A 101 -21.75 -21.59 22.88
CA CYS A 101 -22.01 -21.63 24.31
C CYS A 101 -22.50 -23.02 24.80
N ASP A 102 -22.68 -23.14 26.12
CA ASP A 102 -23.38 -24.28 26.70
C ASP A 102 -24.83 -24.31 26.20
N THR A 103 -25.25 -25.46 25.68
CA THR A 103 -26.60 -25.70 25.14
C THR A 103 -27.39 -26.71 25.97
N THR A 104 -26.92 -27.10 27.16
CA THR A 104 -27.57 -28.11 28.02
C THR A 104 -28.84 -27.61 28.72
N ASP A 105 -28.97 -26.29 28.89
CA ASP A 105 -30.13 -25.61 29.51
C ASP A 105 -31.47 -26.04 28.88
N GLU A 106 -32.54 -26.05 29.68
CA GLU A 106 -33.90 -26.40 29.25
C GLU A 106 -34.43 -25.48 28.15
N LYS A 107 -33.98 -24.22 28.09
CA LYS A 107 -34.37 -23.30 27.01
C LYS A 107 -33.92 -23.78 25.62
N TYR A 108 -32.84 -24.58 25.56
CA TYR A 108 -32.35 -25.17 24.32
C TYR A 108 -32.99 -26.55 24.15
N GLN A 109 -34.15 -26.55 23.51
CA GLN A 109 -34.83 -27.78 23.11
C GLN A 109 -33.98 -28.55 22.06
N PRO A 110 -34.18 -29.88 21.91
CA PRO A 110 -33.43 -30.65 20.93
C PRO A 110 -33.61 -30.14 19.50
N TYR A 111 -32.50 -29.88 18.82
CA TYR A 111 -32.47 -29.45 17.42
C TYR A 111 -33.31 -30.36 16.51
N LYS A 112 -34.07 -29.76 15.59
CA LYS A 112 -34.87 -30.49 14.58
C LYS A 112 -34.26 -30.38 13.19
N HIS A 113 -34.23 -29.19 12.61
CA HIS A 113 -33.72 -28.93 11.25
C HIS A 113 -33.52 -27.43 11.00
N GLY A 114 -32.92 -27.10 9.85
CA GLY A 114 -32.73 -25.72 9.40
C GLY A 114 -31.72 -24.94 10.23
N GLY A 115 -31.60 -23.65 9.93
CA GLY A 115 -30.72 -22.74 10.63
C GLY A 115 -29.68 -22.11 9.72
N ILE A 116 -29.42 -20.83 9.97
CA ILE A 116 -28.38 -20.03 9.33
C ILE A 116 -27.53 -19.44 10.45
N ALA A 117 -26.21 -19.65 10.36
CA ALA A 117 -25.24 -18.97 11.21
C ALA A 117 -24.54 -17.88 10.38
N ARG A 118 -24.63 -16.64 10.84
CA ARG A 118 -24.03 -15.48 10.18
C ARG A 118 -23.03 -14.80 11.10
N GLN A 119 -21.83 -14.53 10.60
CA GLN A 119 -20.80 -13.79 11.32
C GLN A 119 -21.30 -12.39 11.70
N VAL A 120 -20.95 -11.94 12.89
CA VAL A 120 -21.21 -10.59 13.38
C VAL A 120 -19.86 -9.90 13.56
N LYS A 121 -19.67 -8.75 12.89
CA LYS A 121 -18.50 -7.90 13.10
C LYS A 121 -18.65 -7.21 14.46
N VAL A 122 -17.80 -7.57 15.41
CA VAL A 122 -17.76 -6.95 16.73
C VAL A 122 -16.71 -5.84 16.69
N PRO A 123 -17.06 -4.58 17.00
CA PRO A 123 -16.07 -3.51 17.07
C PRO A 123 -14.96 -3.82 18.08
N THR A 124 -13.72 -3.49 17.72
CA THR A 124 -12.55 -3.68 18.57
C THR A 124 -11.88 -2.34 18.85
N THR A 125 -11.48 -2.11 20.10
CA THR A 125 -10.73 -0.91 20.47
C THR A 125 -9.24 -1.11 20.23
N VAL A 126 -8.61 -0.16 19.55
CA VAL A 126 -7.17 -0.08 19.33
C VAL A 126 -6.62 1.13 20.06
N ASN A 127 -5.58 0.90 20.86
CA ASN A 127 -4.91 1.97 21.62
C ASN A 127 -3.60 2.31 20.92
N PHE A 128 -3.34 3.60 20.72
CA PHE A 128 -2.11 4.14 20.14
C PHE A 128 -1.24 4.76 21.23
N ASP A 129 0.08 4.67 21.06
CA ASP A 129 1.01 5.38 21.93
C ASP A 129 1.36 6.74 21.30
N SER A 130 1.72 7.71 22.14
CA SER A 130 2.17 9.00 21.64
C SER A 130 3.44 8.89 20.80
N LEU A 131 3.60 9.82 19.86
CA LEU A 131 4.82 9.94 19.04
C LEU A 131 6.09 9.96 19.90
N GLU A 132 6.08 10.68 21.03
CA GLU A 132 7.23 10.76 21.95
C GLU A 132 7.65 9.39 22.48
N LYS A 133 6.69 8.57 22.94
CA LYS A 133 6.97 7.20 23.41
C LYS A 133 7.44 6.30 22.27
N GLN A 134 6.86 6.49 21.08
CA GLN A 134 7.17 5.69 19.90
C GLN A 134 8.53 6.01 19.27
N LEU A 135 9.21 7.10 19.65
CA LEU A 135 10.60 7.36 19.26
C LEU A 135 11.59 6.44 19.98
N THR A 136 11.31 6.02 21.22
CA THR A 136 12.23 5.17 22.01
C THR A 136 11.76 3.73 22.14
N SER A 137 10.47 3.45 21.91
CA SER A 137 9.86 2.11 21.92
C SER A 137 8.89 1.96 20.73
N PRO A 138 9.42 1.89 19.49
CA PRO A 138 8.60 1.89 18.29
C PRO A 138 7.86 0.57 18.08
N ASN A 139 6.60 0.66 17.65
CA ASN A 139 5.89 -0.47 17.05
C ASN A 139 6.06 -0.41 15.53
N LEU A 140 6.89 -1.32 15.01
CA LEU A 140 7.34 -1.34 13.62
C LEU A 140 6.59 -2.40 12.82
N LEU A 141 5.91 -1.99 11.76
CA LEU A 141 5.35 -2.92 10.78
C LEU A 141 6.46 -3.45 9.86
N ILE A 142 6.54 -4.78 9.72
CA ILE A 142 7.39 -5.43 8.72
C ILE A 142 6.63 -5.49 7.39
N VAL A 143 7.08 -4.70 6.41
CA VAL A 143 6.51 -4.65 5.05
C VAL A 143 7.21 -5.60 4.08
N ASP A 144 8.48 -5.91 4.33
CA ASP A 144 9.31 -6.80 3.52
C ASP A 144 9.97 -7.84 4.44
N PHE A 145 9.52 -9.08 4.34
CA PHE A 145 10.05 -10.19 5.13
C PHE A 145 11.46 -10.63 4.71
N ALA A 146 11.98 -10.16 3.56
CA ALA A 146 13.39 -10.31 3.23
C ALA A 146 14.28 -9.31 3.99
N LYS A 147 13.69 -8.23 4.53
CA LYS A 147 14.37 -7.13 5.23
C LYS A 147 13.86 -6.94 6.66
N MET A 148 13.68 -8.01 7.42
CA MET A 148 13.07 -7.96 8.77
C MET A 148 13.77 -7.00 9.75
N GLN A 149 15.08 -6.76 9.60
CA GLN A 149 15.86 -5.84 10.45
C GLN A 149 15.91 -4.39 9.92
N ALA A 150 15.48 -4.15 8.69
CA ALA A 150 15.54 -2.81 8.10
C ALA A 150 14.66 -1.79 8.84
N PRO A 151 13.41 -2.08 9.27
CA PRO A 151 12.57 -1.08 9.93
C PRO A 151 13.20 -0.45 11.18
N SER A 152 13.91 -1.23 12.00
CA SER A 152 14.55 -0.72 13.23
C SER A 152 15.75 0.17 12.91
N THR A 153 16.57 -0.22 11.92
CA THR A 153 17.68 0.62 11.42
C THR A 153 17.15 1.90 10.77
N VAL A 154 16.12 1.82 9.94
CA VAL A 154 15.55 2.99 9.25
C VAL A 154 14.86 3.92 10.24
N HIS A 155 14.16 3.41 11.26
CA HIS A 155 13.61 4.22 12.35
C HIS A 155 14.70 5.08 13.02
N LEU A 156 15.79 4.42 13.41
CA LEU A 156 16.95 5.08 14.03
C LEU A 156 17.59 6.10 13.07
N GLY A 157 17.69 5.75 11.79
CA GLY A 157 18.22 6.61 10.73
C GLY A 157 17.38 7.86 10.49
N MET A 158 16.06 7.74 10.47
CA MET A 158 15.14 8.88 10.30
C MET A 158 15.22 9.82 11.50
N TRP A 159 15.28 9.27 12.72
CA TRP A 159 15.48 10.09 13.92
C TRP A 159 16.85 10.79 13.91
N ALA A 160 17.91 10.08 13.50
CA ALA A 160 19.23 10.66 13.30
C ALA A 160 19.22 11.78 12.24
N LEU A 161 18.44 11.62 11.17
CA LEU A 161 18.32 12.61 10.09
C LEU A 161 17.68 13.90 10.59
N HIS A 162 16.62 13.80 11.42
CA HIS A 162 16.02 14.96 12.07
C HIS A 162 16.99 15.65 13.04
N MET A 163 17.80 14.89 13.78
CA MET A 163 18.84 15.45 14.66
C MET A 163 19.94 16.15 13.86
N PHE A 164 20.40 15.55 12.76
CA PHE A 164 21.34 16.15 11.83
C PHE A 164 20.79 17.47 11.27
N GLN A 165 19.54 17.49 10.82
CA GLN A 165 18.89 18.68 10.28
C GLN A 165 18.78 19.79 11.34
N LYS A 166 18.46 19.43 12.59
CA LYS A 166 18.41 20.37 13.71
C LYS A 166 19.77 20.98 14.01
N GLU A 167 20.85 20.19 14.00
CA GLU A 167 22.20 20.67 14.33
C GLU A 167 22.83 21.49 13.19
N HIS A 168 22.67 21.03 11.94
CA HIS A 168 23.33 21.64 10.79
C HIS A 168 22.44 22.61 10.00
N SER A 169 21.15 22.73 10.35
CA SER A 169 20.15 23.54 9.63
C SER A 169 20.02 23.20 8.14
N ARG A 170 20.34 21.94 7.77
CA ARG A 170 20.24 21.38 6.42
C ARG A 170 20.17 19.86 6.48
N LEU A 171 19.70 19.23 5.41
CA LEU A 171 19.87 17.79 5.20
C LEU A 171 21.31 17.44 4.78
N PRO A 172 21.75 16.18 4.92
CA PRO A 172 23.00 15.69 4.35
C PRO A 172 23.12 16.00 2.86
N LYS A 173 24.32 16.34 2.38
CA LYS A 173 24.55 16.61 0.96
C LYS A 173 24.52 15.30 0.16
N PRO A 174 24.01 15.31 -1.09
CA PRO A 174 23.96 14.11 -1.92
C PRO A 174 25.32 13.44 -2.08
N GLY A 175 25.39 12.13 -1.84
CA GLY A 175 26.62 11.34 -1.96
C GLY A 175 27.78 11.76 -1.04
N ASN A 176 27.57 12.59 -0.01
CA ASN A 176 28.65 13.09 0.83
C ASN A 176 28.99 12.12 1.98
N SER A 177 30.20 11.57 1.97
CA SER A 177 30.66 10.60 2.98
C SER A 177 30.83 11.17 4.39
N ASP A 178 31.20 12.44 4.53
CA ASP A 178 31.39 13.05 5.85
C ASP A 178 30.05 13.27 6.56
N ASP A 179 29.03 13.73 5.82
CA ASP A 179 27.68 13.85 6.34
C ASP A 179 27.07 12.48 6.64
N ALA A 180 27.35 11.45 5.83
CA ALA A 180 26.97 10.08 6.14
C ALA A 180 27.64 9.56 7.43
N ALA A 181 28.93 9.79 7.62
CA ALA A 181 29.62 9.42 8.86
C ALA A 181 28.98 10.08 10.09
N LYS A 182 28.63 11.38 10.01
CA LYS A 182 27.90 12.08 11.08
C LYS A 182 26.52 11.51 11.33
N LEU A 183 25.77 11.15 10.29
CA LEU A 183 24.46 10.50 10.45
C LEU A 183 24.59 9.18 11.23
N LEU A 184 25.63 8.39 10.94
CA LEU A 184 25.93 7.16 11.68
C LEU A 184 26.27 7.44 13.15
N GLU A 185 27.05 8.50 13.45
CA GLU A 185 27.34 8.91 14.82
C GLU A 185 26.06 9.31 15.60
N PHE A 186 25.17 10.08 14.97
CA PHE A 186 23.85 10.40 15.56
C PHE A 186 23.03 9.14 15.82
N ALA A 187 22.95 8.23 14.85
CA ALA A 187 22.23 6.98 15.00
C ALA A 187 22.79 6.14 16.17
N GLN A 188 24.11 6.00 16.28
CA GLN A 188 24.75 5.29 17.39
C GLN A 188 24.43 5.93 18.75
N SER A 189 24.48 7.26 18.83
CA SER A 189 24.12 7.99 20.05
C SER A 189 22.66 7.78 20.44
N LEU A 190 21.74 7.83 19.47
CA LEU A 190 20.31 7.63 19.68
C LEU A 190 19.97 6.19 20.06
N ASN A 191 20.71 5.20 19.56
CA ASN A 191 20.49 3.79 19.89
C ASN A 191 20.63 3.53 21.41
N SER A 192 21.52 4.27 22.09
CA SER A 192 21.65 4.18 23.55
C SER A 192 20.43 4.68 24.34
N LYS A 193 19.54 5.46 23.70
CA LYS A 193 18.31 6.00 24.29
C LYS A 193 17.09 5.12 24.02
N MET A 194 17.21 4.13 23.13
CA MET A 194 16.13 3.19 22.83
C MET A 194 15.88 2.27 24.04
N HIS A 195 14.60 1.94 24.29
CA HIS A 195 14.24 0.94 25.29
C HIS A 195 14.77 -0.44 24.91
N GLU A 196 14.61 -0.80 23.63
CA GLU A 196 15.20 -1.98 23.02
C GLU A 196 16.23 -1.52 21.99
N LYS A 197 17.50 -1.84 22.24
CA LYS A 197 18.58 -1.44 21.35
C LYS A 197 18.50 -2.21 20.04
N VAL A 198 18.77 -1.51 18.94
CA VAL A 198 19.00 -2.14 17.64
C VAL A 198 20.37 -2.81 17.67
N GLU A 199 20.40 -4.15 17.69
CA GLU A 199 21.65 -4.92 17.80
C GLU A 199 22.50 -4.83 16.53
N ASP A 200 21.87 -4.97 15.36
CA ASP A 200 22.52 -4.93 14.06
C ASP A 200 22.07 -3.68 13.28
N VAL A 201 22.80 -2.58 13.49
CA VAL A 201 22.56 -1.33 12.77
C VAL A 201 23.22 -1.40 11.40
N ASP A 202 22.41 -1.55 10.35
CA ASP A 202 22.92 -1.62 8.98
C ASP A 202 23.50 -0.27 8.53
N SER A 203 24.83 -0.18 8.58
CA SER A 203 25.57 1.01 8.16
C SER A 203 25.38 1.36 6.69
N ARG A 204 25.07 0.39 5.81
CA ARG A 204 24.84 0.62 4.38
C ARG A 204 23.50 1.31 4.17
N LEU A 205 22.44 0.88 4.87
CA LEU A 205 21.14 1.56 4.84
C LEU A 205 21.26 3.02 5.32
N LEU A 206 21.95 3.26 6.43
CA LEU A 206 22.14 4.62 6.95
C LEU A 206 22.95 5.51 6.01
N LYS A 207 23.98 4.96 5.36
CA LYS A 207 24.74 5.69 4.32
C LYS A 207 23.83 6.10 3.17
N TRP A 208 23.01 5.18 2.64
CA TRP A 208 22.10 5.49 1.55
C TRP A 208 20.99 6.46 1.94
N LEU A 209 20.51 6.41 3.19
CA LEU A 209 19.59 7.41 3.72
C LEU A 209 20.24 8.79 3.68
N SER A 210 21.50 8.91 4.15
CA SER A 210 22.26 10.17 4.06
C SER A 210 22.47 10.62 2.61
N TYR A 211 22.99 9.74 1.76
CA TYR A 211 23.36 10.05 0.38
C TYR A 211 22.18 10.51 -0.48
N THR A 212 20.97 10.06 -0.17
CA THR A 212 19.75 10.37 -0.94
C THR A 212 18.80 11.30 -0.21
N ALA A 213 19.10 11.75 1.01
CA ALA A 213 18.15 12.47 1.88
C ALA A 213 17.47 13.68 1.25
N GLN A 214 18.14 14.40 0.33
CA GLN A 214 17.58 15.56 -0.37
C GLN A 214 16.79 15.20 -1.63
N GLY A 215 16.86 13.94 -2.06
CA GLY A 215 16.12 13.43 -3.20
C GLY A 215 14.65 13.17 -2.88
N CYS A 216 13.87 12.93 -3.94
CA CYS A 216 12.49 12.47 -3.84
C CYS A 216 12.22 11.47 -4.95
N PHE A 217 11.91 10.22 -4.58
CA PHE A 217 11.60 9.16 -5.51
C PHE A 217 10.09 9.04 -5.73
N ALA A 218 9.59 9.60 -6.83
CA ALA A 218 8.15 9.71 -7.13
C ALA A 218 7.35 8.38 -6.97
N PRO A 219 7.86 7.19 -7.33
CA PRO A 219 7.17 5.93 -7.06
C PRO A 219 6.92 5.67 -5.57
N LEU A 220 7.90 5.94 -4.71
CA LEU A 220 7.71 5.83 -3.25
C LEU A 220 6.76 6.89 -2.72
N THR A 221 6.81 8.12 -3.25
CA THR A 221 5.83 9.16 -2.90
C THR A 221 4.41 8.74 -3.26
N ALA A 222 4.21 8.12 -4.42
CA ALA A 222 2.91 7.61 -4.83
C ALA A 222 2.42 6.48 -3.90
N ALA A 223 3.30 5.51 -3.60
CA ALA A 223 2.98 4.41 -2.69
C ALA A 223 2.64 4.91 -1.27
N MET A 224 3.50 5.74 -0.70
CA MET A 224 3.33 6.29 0.64
C MET A 224 2.11 7.22 0.72
N GLY A 225 1.89 8.05 -0.29
CA GLY A 225 0.69 8.89 -0.38
C GLY A 225 -0.61 8.08 -0.42
N GLY A 226 -0.61 6.95 -1.14
CA GLY A 226 -1.74 6.01 -1.15
C GLY A 226 -2.00 5.37 0.22
N ILE A 227 -0.95 4.92 0.91
CA ILE A 227 -1.04 4.37 2.27
C ILE A 227 -1.61 5.43 3.23
N LEU A 228 -1.02 6.62 3.26
CA LEU A 228 -1.46 7.73 4.13
C LEU A 228 -2.90 8.14 3.86
N ALA A 229 -3.30 8.26 2.59
CA ALA A 229 -4.67 8.57 2.22
C ALA A 229 -5.65 7.50 2.74
N GLN A 230 -5.26 6.22 2.66
CA GLN A 230 -6.05 5.13 3.22
C GLN A 230 -6.11 5.23 4.75
N GLU A 231 -5.01 5.50 5.45
CA GLU A 231 -5.01 5.67 6.92
C GLU A 231 -5.91 6.84 7.37
N VAL A 232 -5.97 7.93 6.61
CA VAL A 232 -6.91 9.02 6.85
C VAL A 232 -8.36 8.54 6.73
N LEU A 233 -8.69 7.73 5.72
CA LEU A 233 -10.03 7.15 5.60
C LEU A 233 -10.36 6.21 6.76
N LYS A 234 -9.39 5.40 7.22
CA LYS A 234 -9.57 4.53 8.39
C LYS A 234 -9.88 5.35 9.63
N ALA A 235 -9.09 6.39 9.90
CA ALA A 235 -9.30 7.31 11.02
C ALA A 235 -10.71 7.92 11.02
N LEU A 236 -11.18 8.37 9.85
CA LEU A 236 -12.48 9.04 9.73
C LEU A 236 -13.69 8.10 9.77
N THR A 237 -13.50 6.81 9.44
CA THR A 237 -14.62 5.86 9.27
C THR A 237 -14.68 4.77 10.32
N GLY A 238 -13.57 4.49 11.03
CA GLY A 238 -13.43 3.31 11.87
C GLY A 238 -13.46 1.99 11.07
N LYS A 239 -13.32 2.05 9.74
CA LYS A 239 -13.27 0.87 8.86
C LYS A 239 -11.82 0.52 8.54
N PHE A 240 -11.54 -0.78 8.53
CA PHE A 240 -10.24 -1.43 8.43
C PHE A 240 -9.33 -1.26 9.64
N THR A 241 -8.49 -2.27 9.89
CA THR A 241 -7.42 -2.18 10.89
C THR A 241 -6.45 -1.07 10.49
N PRO A 242 -6.25 -0.05 11.35
CA PRO A 242 -5.30 1.00 11.09
C PRO A 242 -3.86 0.51 11.21
N LEU A 243 -2.94 1.19 10.53
CA LEU A 243 -1.52 1.02 10.79
C LEU A 243 -1.26 1.35 12.27
N LYS A 244 -0.58 0.45 12.98
CA LYS A 244 -0.16 0.63 14.37
C LYS A 244 1.34 0.36 14.43
N GLN A 245 2.24 1.32 14.47
CA GLN A 245 2.08 2.78 14.46
C GLN A 245 3.08 3.42 13.48
N TRP A 246 4.23 2.78 13.25
CA TRP A 246 5.20 3.11 12.23
C TRP A 246 5.22 2.11 11.08
N LEU A 247 5.38 2.61 9.87
CA LEU A 247 5.71 1.84 8.67
C LEU A 247 6.91 2.51 8.00
N TYR A 248 7.92 1.71 7.68
CA TYR A 248 9.10 2.13 6.93
C TYR A 248 9.20 1.31 5.65
N MET A 249 9.52 1.98 4.55
CA MET A 249 9.83 1.34 3.27
C MET A 249 11.10 1.98 2.70
N ASP A 250 11.88 1.19 1.99
CA ASP A 250 13.02 1.65 1.23
C ASP A 250 13.05 0.97 -0.15
N SER A 251 13.81 1.56 -1.06
CA SER A 251 14.10 1.00 -2.38
C SER A 251 15.59 1.13 -2.67
N VAL A 252 16.46 0.83 -1.70
CA VAL A 252 17.92 0.99 -1.85
C VAL A 252 18.51 0.17 -3.00
N GLU A 253 17.79 -0.83 -3.50
CA GLU A 253 18.16 -1.62 -4.68
C GLU A 253 18.35 -0.73 -5.92
N VAL A 254 17.62 0.39 -6.03
CA VAL A 254 17.81 1.33 -7.15
C VAL A 254 19.17 2.04 -7.10
N CYS A 255 19.86 1.99 -5.96
CA CYS A 255 21.16 2.62 -5.74
C CYS A 255 22.36 1.65 -5.87
N GLN A 256 22.13 0.36 -6.19
CA GLN A 256 23.16 -0.68 -6.10
C GLN A 256 24.44 -0.37 -6.90
N ASP A 257 24.32 0.29 -8.05
CA ASP A 257 25.44 0.58 -8.96
C ASP A 257 26.07 1.96 -8.72
N LEU A 258 25.61 2.69 -7.69
CA LEU A 258 25.98 4.09 -7.44
C LEU A 258 27.09 4.25 -6.39
N GLU A 259 27.48 3.20 -5.67
CA GLU A 259 28.53 3.27 -4.64
C GLU A 259 29.86 3.80 -5.20
N SER A 260 30.20 3.44 -6.46
CA SER A 260 31.39 3.93 -7.16
C SER A 260 31.18 5.27 -7.90
N LYS A 261 29.95 5.79 -7.91
CA LYS A 261 29.52 6.93 -8.74
C LYS A 261 28.76 7.99 -7.93
N LEU A 262 29.11 8.21 -6.66
CA LEU A 262 28.44 9.18 -5.79
C LEU A 262 28.40 10.61 -6.36
N GLY A 263 29.40 11.00 -7.17
CA GLY A 263 29.40 12.29 -7.87
C GLY A 263 28.24 12.47 -8.88
N SER A 264 27.61 11.38 -9.33
CA SER A 264 26.45 11.43 -10.24
C SER A 264 25.16 11.88 -9.55
N LEU A 265 25.14 11.95 -8.22
CA LEU A 265 24.00 12.38 -7.41
C LEU A 265 23.90 13.91 -7.27
N GLN A 266 24.91 14.65 -7.72
CA GLN A 266 24.95 16.10 -7.51
C GLN A 266 23.84 16.81 -8.29
N PRO A 267 23.12 17.77 -7.67
CA PRO A 267 22.09 18.54 -8.35
C PRO A 267 22.70 19.46 -9.42
N LYS A 268 21.90 19.78 -10.44
CA LYS A 268 22.25 20.62 -11.59
C LYS A 268 21.36 21.86 -11.71
N GLY A 269 20.37 22.04 -10.84
CA GLY A 269 19.43 23.15 -10.89
C GLY A 269 18.33 22.95 -11.93
N ASP A 270 18.03 21.70 -12.26
CA ASP A 270 16.94 21.34 -13.18
C ASP A 270 15.84 20.57 -12.44
N ARG A 271 14.71 20.38 -13.11
CA ARG A 271 13.53 19.67 -12.57
C ARG A 271 13.80 18.22 -12.15
N ASN A 272 14.88 17.61 -12.64
CA ASN A 272 15.22 16.22 -12.39
C ASN A 272 16.12 16.05 -11.15
N ASP A 273 16.51 17.13 -10.47
CA ASP A 273 17.40 17.10 -9.30
C ASP A 273 16.94 16.11 -8.23
N ALA A 274 15.65 16.14 -7.89
CA ALA A 274 15.11 15.27 -6.84
C ALA A 274 15.27 13.79 -7.18
N LEU A 275 15.04 13.40 -8.43
CA LEU A 275 15.23 12.02 -8.89
C LEU A 275 16.72 11.70 -9.08
N ARG A 276 17.52 12.61 -9.63
CA ARG A 276 18.97 12.46 -9.80
C ARG A 276 19.68 12.16 -8.48
N MET A 277 19.29 12.83 -7.41
CA MET A 277 19.83 12.57 -6.06
C MET A 277 19.46 11.17 -5.53
N CYS A 278 18.48 10.49 -6.12
CA CYS A 278 18.11 9.11 -5.78
C CYS A 278 18.82 8.07 -6.66
N ILE A 279 18.84 8.28 -7.98
CA ILE A 279 19.22 7.25 -8.96
C ILE A 279 20.46 7.57 -9.79
N GLY A 280 21.04 8.76 -9.62
CA GLY A 280 22.18 9.24 -10.40
C GLY A 280 21.84 9.66 -11.83
N GLU A 281 22.76 10.43 -12.41
CA GLU A 281 22.63 11.00 -13.77
C GLU A 281 22.53 9.94 -14.88
N GLU A 282 23.23 8.82 -14.75
CA GLU A 282 23.28 7.79 -15.81
C GLU A 282 21.93 7.11 -15.99
N LEU A 283 21.30 6.66 -14.89
CA LEU A 283 19.99 6.03 -14.96
C LEU A 283 18.91 7.03 -15.38
N LEU A 284 19.02 8.30 -14.96
CA LEU A 284 18.14 9.38 -15.44
C LEU A 284 18.18 9.52 -16.97
N LYS A 285 19.37 9.52 -17.58
CA LYS A 285 19.52 9.56 -19.05
C LYS A 285 18.94 8.34 -19.74
N LYS A 286 19.12 7.16 -19.14
CA LYS A 286 18.53 5.91 -19.63
C LYS A 286 17.00 5.97 -19.62
N LEU A 287 16.40 6.46 -18.54
CA LEU A 287 14.95 6.67 -18.45
C LEU A 287 14.45 7.67 -19.50
N ALA A 288 15.18 8.78 -19.71
CA ALA A 288 14.82 9.77 -20.71
C ALA A 288 14.85 9.22 -22.15
N SER A 289 15.71 8.25 -22.44
CA SER A 289 15.84 7.64 -23.77
C SER A 289 14.95 6.41 -23.97
N LEU A 290 14.17 6.01 -22.96
CA LEU A 290 13.43 4.75 -22.95
C LEU A 290 12.30 4.75 -23.98
N LYS A 291 12.10 3.61 -24.65
CA LYS A 291 10.92 3.30 -25.47
C LYS A 291 10.03 2.34 -24.71
N LEU A 292 8.87 2.81 -24.26
CA LEU A 292 7.97 2.08 -23.40
C LEU A 292 6.61 1.93 -24.07
N PHE A 293 6.05 0.72 -24.05
CA PHE A 293 4.67 0.46 -24.44
C PHE A 293 3.81 0.18 -23.21
N MET A 294 2.78 1.00 -22.95
CA MET A 294 1.83 0.80 -21.87
C MET A 294 0.45 0.42 -22.40
N VAL A 295 -0.09 -0.70 -21.90
CA VAL A 295 -1.41 -1.21 -22.28
C VAL A 295 -2.44 -0.93 -21.19
N GLY A 296 -3.33 0.01 -21.46
CA GLY A 296 -4.39 0.47 -20.56
C GLY A 296 -4.12 1.88 -20.01
N CYS A 297 -5.13 2.74 -20.10
CA CYS A 297 -5.14 4.11 -19.58
C CYS A 297 -6.22 4.28 -18.50
N GLY A 298 -6.51 3.20 -17.77
CA GLY A 298 -7.41 3.17 -16.61
C GLY A 298 -6.76 3.72 -15.33
N ALA A 299 -7.20 3.27 -14.16
CA ALA A 299 -6.71 3.78 -12.86
C ALA A 299 -5.19 3.62 -12.71
N ILE A 300 -4.68 2.42 -12.99
CA ILE A 300 -3.24 2.13 -12.98
C ILE A 300 -2.53 2.96 -14.05
N GLY A 301 -3.08 3.03 -15.27
CA GLY A 301 -2.48 3.77 -16.38
C GLY A 301 -2.31 5.26 -16.10
N CYS A 302 -3.30 5.90 -15.45
CA CYS A 302 -3.20 7.30 -15.00
C CYS A 302 -2.06 7.50 -13.99
N GLU A 303 -1.95 6.62 -12.99
CA GLU A 303 -0.87 6.69 -11.99
C GLU A 303 0.51 6.46 -12.61
N MET A 304 0.61 5.49 -13.53
CA MET A 304 1.85 5.20 -14.25
C MET A 304 2.27 6.37 -15.13
N LEU A 305 1.36 6.96 -15.92
CA LEU A 305 1.68 8.13 -16.77
C LEU A 305 2.14 9.34 -15.94
N LYS A 306 1.51 9.60 -14.80
CA LYS A 306 1.98 10.65 -13.87
C LYS A 306 3.38 10.32 -13.34
N ASN A 307 3.66 9.08 -12.97
CA ASN A 307 5.01 8.68 -12.55
C ASN A 307 6.03 8.84 -13.70
N TYR A 308 5.67 8.46 -14.93
CA TYR A 308 6.53 8.64 -16.11
C TYR A 308 6.83 10.12 -16.35
N ALA A 309 5.82 10.98 -16.22
CA ALA A 309 5.98 12.42 -16.32
C ALA A 309 6.91 12.99 -15.27
N LEU A 310 6.74 12.61 -13.99
CA LEU A 310 7.58 13.05 -12.88
C LEU A 310 9.01 12.51 -12.98
N MET A 311 9.20 11.32 -13.54
CA MET A 311 10.50 10.68 -13.71
C MET A 311 11.21 11.07 -15.01
N GLY A 312 10.55 11.81 -15.91
CA GLY A 312 11.11 12.19 -17.20
C GLY A 312 11.35 11.00 -18.14
N ILE A 313 10.54 9.95 -18.04
CA ILE A 313 10.65 8.81 -18.97
C ILE A 313 10.37 9.28 -20.39
N ALA A 314 11.15 8.83 -21.37
CA ALA A 314 11.01 9.22 -22.77
C ALA A 314 11.08 10.75 -23.06
N SER A 315 11.76 11.51 -22.20
CA SER A 315 11.94 12.96 -22.38
C SER A 315 13.10 13.35 -23.31
N ALA A 316 13.93 12.39 -23.72
CA ALA A 316 14.95 12.61 -24.75
C ALA A 316 14.38 12.39 -26.15
N GLU A 317 15.01 12.97 -27.16
CA GLU A 317 14.57 12.95 -28.57
C GLU A 317 14.34 11.54 -29.14
N ASN A 318 15.09 10.55 -28.65
CA ASN A 318 14.98 9.15 -29.07
C ASN A 318 14.07 8.28 -28.18
N GLY A 319 13.52 8.86 -27.12
CA GLY A 319 12.57 8.20 -26.22
C GLY A 319 11.15 8.22 -26.80
N MET A 320 10.33 7.26 -26.37
CA MET A 320 8.91 7.22 -26.74
C MET A 320 8.09 6.50 -25.68
N ILE A 321 6.92 7.04 -25.31
CA ILE A 321 5.89 6.31 -24.59
C ILE A 321 4.75 6.03 -25.57
N THR A 322 4.62 4.79 -26.03
CA THR A 322 3.40 4.37 -26.73
C THR A 322 2.37 3.96 -25.68
N ILE A 323 1.17 4.52 -25.71
CA ILE A 323 0.07 4.09 -24.84
C ILE A 323 -1.12 3.63 -25.68
N THR A 324 -1.87 2.66 -25.18
CA THR A 324 -3.14 2.29 -25.84
C THR A 324 -4.25 2.00 -24.86
N ASP A 325 -5.46 2.42 -25.22
CA ASP A 325 -6.70 2.10 -24.53
C ASP A 325 -7.87 2.31 -25.51
N ASN A 326 -8.71 1.30 -25.67
CA ASN A 326 -9.85 1.33 -26.61
C ASN A 326 -11.15 1.88 -25.97
N ASP A 327 -11.12 2.29 -24.70
CA ASP A 327 -12.29 2.81 -24.00
C ASP A 327 -12.41 4.33 -24.07
N LEU A 328 -13.65 4.78 -23.88
CA LEU A 328 -13.98 6.17 -23.62
C LEU A 328 -14.09 6.44 -22.11
N ILE A 329 -13.93 7.69 -21.72
CA ILE A 329 -14.04 8.13 -20.32
C ILE A 329 -15.51 8.14 -19.87
N GLU A 330 -15.77 7.51 -18.73
CA GLU A 330 -17.07 7.49 -18.05
C GLU A 330 -17.06 8.27 -16.73
N LYS A 331 -18.24 8.70 -16.27
CA LYS A 331 -18.39 9.38 -14.97
C LYS A 331 -17.85 8.56 -13.80
N SER A 332 -18.06 7.24 -13.83
CA SER A 332 -17.59 6.29 -12.80
C SER A 332 -16.06 6.19 -12.74
N ASN A 333 -15.35 6.60 -13.78
CA ASN A 333 -13.89 6.55 -13.84
C ASN A 333 -13.23 7.67 -13.03
N LEU A 334 -13.89 8.83 -12.94
CA LEU A 334 -13.33 10.05 -12.35
C LEU A 334 -12.96 9.93 -10.87
N ASN A 335 -13.47 8.90 -10.16
CA ASN A 335 -13.13 8.68 -8.76
C ASN A 335 -11.70 8.15 -8.55
N ARG A 336 -11.05 7.63 -9.60
CA ARG A 336 -9.74 6.95 -9.52
C ARG A 336 -8.84 7.15 -10.72
N GLN A 337 -9.32 7.78 -11.79
CA GLN A 337 -8.56 8.12 -13.00
C GLN A 337 -8.36 9.63 -13.04
N PHE A 338 -7.47 10.13 -12.17
CA PHE A 338 -7.35 11.55 -11.85
C PHE A 338 -6.75 12.41 -12.99
N LEU A 339 -6.27 11.83 -14.08
CA LEU A 339 -5.92 12.58 -15.29
C LEU A 339 -7.17 13.07 -16.04
N PHE A 340 -8.34 12.49 -15.74
CA PHE A 340 -9.59 12.87 -16.40
C PHE A 340 -10.37 13.91 -15.60
N ARG A 341 -11.23 14.65 -16.30
CA ARG A 341 -12.09 15.71 -15.75
C ARG A 341 -13.52 15.50 -16.25
N PRO A 342 -14.54 16.07 -15.58
CA PRO A 342 -15.93 15.95 -16.03
C PRO A 342 -16.16 16.34 -17.50
N HIS A 343 -15.42 17.32 -18.03
CA HIS A 343 -15.54 17.74 -19.44
C HIS A 343 -14.88 16.78 -20.44
N HIS A 344 -14.09 15.80 -19.97
CA HIS A 344 -13.48 14.76 -20.80
C HIS A 344 -14.40 13.54 -21.00
N ILE A 345 -15.58 13.49 -20.38
CA ILE A 345 -16.51 12.36 -20.53
C ILE A 345 -16.83 12.14 -22.01
N ARG A 346 -16.83 10.87 -22.45
CA ARG A 346 -16.93 10.40 -23.85
C ARG A 346 -15.70 10.65 -24.74
N GLN A 347 -14.61 11.23 -24.24
CA GLN A 347 -13.34 11.29 -24.99
C GLN A 347 -12.54 9.99 -24.81
N PRO A 348 -11.65 9.63 -25.75
CA PRO A 348 -10.80 8.44 -25.63
C PRO A 348 -9.82 8.58 -24.47
N LYS A 349 -9.70 7.54 -23.65
CA LYS A 349 -8.84 7.55 -22.46
C LYS A 349 -7.38 7.82 -22.81
N SER A 350 -6.84 7.16 -23.84
CA SER A 350 -5.43 7.26 -24.22
C SER A 350 -5.05 8.68 -24.67
N THR A 351 -5.77 9.27 -25.61
CA THR A 351 -5.48 10.61 -26.12
C THR A 351 -5.62 11.68 -25.04
N THR A 352 -6.64 11.58 -24.18
CA THR A 352 -6.83 12.52 -23.08
C THR A 352 -5.74 12.34 -22.01
N ALA A 353 -5.36 11.10 -21.67
CA ALA A 353 -4.32 10.83 -20.69
C ALA A 353 -2.95 11.34 -21.15
N ALA A 354 -2.62 11.17 -22.44
CA ALA A 354 -1.41 11.74 -23.04
C ALA A 354 -1.39 13.27 -22.91
N ALA A 355 -2.49 13.94 -23.27
CA ALA A 355 -2.59 15.39 -23.15
C ALA A 355 -2.39 15.87 -21.70
N SER A 356 -3.02 15.22 -20.73
CA SER A 356 -2.85 15.56 -19.31
C SER A 356 -1.45 15.25 -18.78
N ALA A 357 -0.78 14.20 -19.27
CA ALA A 357 0.61 13.92 -18.89
C ALA A 357 1.57 14.99 -19.43
N LEU A 358 1.32 15.51 -20.64
CA LEU A 358 2.09 16.61 -21.23
C LEU A 358 1.91 17.95 -20.47
N GLU A 359 0.78 18.15 -19.78
CA GLU A 359 0.63 19.29 -18.85
C GLU A 359 1.54 19.17 -17.62
N ILE A 360 1.81 17.95 -17.15
CA ILE A 360 2.75 17.71 -16.03
C ILE A 360 4.19 17.87 -16.51
N ASN A 361 4.48 17.37 -17.71
CA ASN A 361 5.82 17.36 -18.30
C ASN A 361 5.74 17.54 -19.82
N PRO A 362 6.01 18.76 -20.34
CA PRO A 362 5.99 19.04 -21.77
C PRO A 362 7.11 18.36 -22.59
N ASP A 363 8.16 17.86 -21.92
CA ASP A 363 9.33 17.26 -22.59
C ASP A 363 9.07 15.79 -22.98
N LEU A 364 7.98 15.16 -22.54
CA LEU A 364 7.67 13.77 -22.88
C LEU A 364 7.33 13.60 -24.36
N HIS A 365 7.75 12.48 -24.94
CA HIS A 365 7.25 12.00 -26.22
C HIS A 365 6.23 10.88 -25.99
N ILE A 366 4.96 11.11 -26.35
CA ILE A 366 3.87 10.17 -26.14
C ILE A 366 3.10 9.94 -27.45
N ASP A 367 2.93 8.67 -27.83
CA ASP A 367 2.10 8.25 -28.96
C ASP A 367 0.84 7.50 -28.47
N PRO A 368 -0.34 8.16 -28.42
CA PRO A 368 -1.57 7.56 -27.93
C PRO A 368 -2.36 6.84 -29.03
N HIS A 369 -2.44 5.51 -28.90
CA HIS A 369 -3.27 4.63 -29.72
C HIS A 369 -4.64 4.39 -29.05
N GLN A 370 -5.64 4.02 -29.86
CA GLN A 370 -7.00 3.66 -29.39
C GLN A 370 -7.35 2.20 -29.69
N HIS A 371 -6.33 1.37 -29.91
CA HIS A 371 -6.50 -0.01 -30.35
C HIS A 371 -6.59 -0.95 -29.15
N LYS A 372 -7.49 -1.93 -29.23
CA LYS A 372 -7.47 -3.06 -28.31
C LYS A 372 -6.26 -3.93 -28.65
N VAL A 373 -5.47 -4.28 -27.64
CA VAL A 373 -4.37 -5.24 -27.82
C VAL A 373 -4.97 -6.65 -27.84
N CYS A 374 -4.92 -7.28 -29.01
CA CYS A 374 -5.53 -8.57 -29.32
C CYS A 374 -4.99 -9.11 -30.65
N PRO A 375 -5.24 -10.39 -31.01
CA PRO A 375 -4.72 -10.98 -32.25
C PRO A 375 -5.02 -10.16 -33.51
N ASP A 376 -6.19 -9.51 -33.56
CA ASP A 376 -6.61 -8.70 -34.72
C ASP A 376 -5.73 -7.45 -34.96
N THR A 377 -4.97 -7.00 -33.95
CA THR A 377 -4.10 -5.82 -34.04
C THR A 377 -2.63 -6.15 -34.22
N GLU A 378 -2.24 -7.44 -34.20
CA GLU A 378 -0.86 -7.89 -34.42
C GLU A 378 -0.38 -7.54 -35.83
N GLU A 379 -1.09 -7.95 -36.87
CA GLU A 379 -0.59 -7.85 -38.25
C GLU A 379 -0.28 -6.41 -38.67
N LYS A 380 -1.04 -5.44 -38.16
CA LYS A 380 -1.03 -4.04 -38.66
C LYS A 380 -0.48 -3.01 -37.69
N VAL A 381 -0.58 -3.24 -36.39
CA VAL A 381 -0.28 -2.21 -35.38
C VAL A 381 0.83 -2.69 -34.44
N TYR A 382 0.60 -3.82 -33.78
CA TYR A 382 1.50 -4.37 -32.75
C TYR A 382 2.20 -5.62 -33.27
N ASN A 383 2.87 -5.50 -34.41
CA ASN A 383 3.64 -6.59 -35.04
C ASN A 383 5.03 -6.73 -34.42
N ASP A 384 5.80 -7.69 -34.93
CA ASP A 384 7.20 -7.94 -34.54
C ASP A 384 8.04 -6.66 -34.56
N THR A 385 7.95 -5.85 -35.62
CA THR A 385 8.70 -4.59 -35.72
C THR A 385 8.35 -3.59 -34.61
N PHE A 386 7.07 -3.51 -34.22
CA PHE A 386 6.65 -2.67 -33.11
C PHE A 386 7.28 -3.14 -31.79
N PHE A 387 7.16 -4.42 -31.46
CA PHE A 387 7.66 -4.98 -30.20
C PHE A 387 9.20 -4.99 -30.12
N GLU A 388 9.89 -5.30 -31.22
CA GLU A 388 11.36 -5.23 -31.31
C GLU A 388 11.91 -3.81 -31.07
N SER A 389 11.08 -2.79 -31.28
CA SER A 389 11.46 -1.39 -31.04
C SER A 389 11.27 -0.92 -29.59
N GLN A 390 10.60 -1.70 -28.74
CA GLN A 390 10.34 -1.33 -27.34
C GLN A 390 11.45 -1.85 -26.41
N ASP A 391 11.79 -1.05 -25.40
CA ASP A 391 12.66 -1.48 -24.30
C ASP A 391 11.86 -2.18 -23.18
N LEU A 392 10.59 -1.82 -23.01
CA LEU A 392 9.73 -2.31 -21.93
C LEU A 392 8.24 -2.29 -22.33
N CYS A 393 7.50 -3.32 -21.92
CA CYS A 393 6.05 -3.33 -21.93
C CYS A 393 5.49 -3.25 -20.50
N VAL A 394 4.44 -2.46 -20.28
CA VAL A 394 3.79 -2.25 -18.98
C VAL A 394 2.29 -2.48 -19.07
N ASN A 395 1.78 -3.41 -18.26
CA ASN A 395 0.36 -3.71 -18.19
C ASN A 395 -0.37 -2.83 -17.16
N ALA A 396 -1.43 -2.16 -17.61
CA ALA A 396 -2.39 -1.42 -16.80
C ALA A 396 -3.83 -1.91 -17.07
N LEU A 397 -3.96 -3.24 -17.16
CA LEU A 397 -5.14 -3.98 -17.61
C LEU A 397 -6.09 -4.33 -16.45
N ASP A 398 -7.35 -4.64 -16.74
CA ASP A 398 -8.38 -4.98 -15.75
C ASP A 398 -8.87 -6.44 -15.82
N ASN A 399 -8.47 -7.20 -16.84
CA ASN A 399 -8.87 -8.60 -17.02
C ASN A 399 -7.66 -9.54 -17.20
N VAL A 400 -7.88 -10.83 -16.90
CA VAL A 400 -6.83 -11.86 -16.93
C VAL A 400 -6.46 -12.26 -18.35
N GLU A 401 -7.43 -12.25 -19.27
CA GLU A 401 -7.23 -12.63 -20.67
C GLU A 401 -6.22 -11.71 -21.37
N ALA A 402 -6.41 -10.39 -21.28
CA ALA A 402 -5.48 -9.43 -21.85
C ALA A 402 -4.09 -9.51 -21.21
N ARG A 403 -4.00 -9.80 -19.90
CA ARG A 403 -2.71 -10.01 -19.25
C ARG A 403 -1.96 -11.21 -19.81
N ARG A 404 -2.67 -12.34 -20.03
CA ARG A 404 -2.11 -13.56 -20.63
C ARG A 404 -1.76 -13.42 -22.09
N TYR A 405 -2.36 -12.46 -22.78
CA TYR A 405 -2.05 -12.19 -24.17
C TYR A 405 -0.79 -11.33 -24.30
N MET A 406 -0.54 -10.45 -23.33
CA MET A 406 0.67 -9.62 -23.27
C MET A 406 1.91 -10.35 -22.71
N ASP A 407 1.69 -11.42 -21.93
CA ASP A 407 2.72 -12.32 -21.38
C ASP A 407 2.99 -13.46 -22.37
#